data_AF-A0A2R6W6V3-F1
#
_entry.id   AF-A0A2R6W6V3-F1
#
_cell.length_a   1.000
_cell.length_b   1.000
_cell.length_c   1.000
_cell.angle_alpha   90.00
_cell.angle_beta   90.00
_cell.angle_gamma   90.00
#
_symmetry.space_group_name_H-M   'P 1'
#
loop_
_entity.id
_entity.type
_entity.pdbx_description
1 polymer ?
#
loop_
_entity_poly.entity_id
_entity_poly.type
_entity_poly.pdbx_seq_one_letter_code
_entity_poly.pdbx_strand_id
1 'polypeptide(L)'
;MVKPSKNKLTKQQKSKQYRPPGKRKEGNVAKYTTRNKALNRLQIKLPEFRRLCILKGIHPREPKKKFEGHNKTYYHVKDINFLAHEPLLEKGRELKVYDRKIKKAKAKKNKELAQRFDRLRPAYSLDHLVKERYPSFIDALRDMDDPLTMLHLFATLPADNVHKIPVERVQIARRLSLEWQAYITRTHSLRKVFVSVKGIYYQADVTGQKITWLTPHVLSQVLPNDVDFRVMLTFVEFYETLVGFVNFKLYHALGLNYPPVIDERLEKATAGVEELMEVVNSEGTIEEQEDEETIRCKTLFKDFKIFLAREVPRDSLLFTIRAFGGTVSWDGDGAPIEESDETITHQIVDRPTQGHKFLSRDYVQPQWVYDCCNARILLPTDAYVLGRVPPPHLSPFVDNEAEGYIPEYGETIKRLQAASAKHVLPLPGAEEEMDDVNKSEEAAAIRRSEAAEIAAKEQQAMLLEKTYTEELSKEIAGVPYSSTLEEPEEKDAMSDDAQETRPPTMTPTGADDETATLAQMMMPKKTKKLYEAMQMGLGKKKASVELLKQRKKKADEKKSAKSQRA
;
A
#
# COMPACT_ATOMS: atom_id res chain seq x y z
N MET A 1 -5.05 94.51 22.39
CA MET A 1 -5.75 93.21 22.31
C MET A 1 -4.76 92.11 22.69
N VAL A 2 -5.11 91.26 23.65
CA VAL A 2 -4.21 90.33 24.35
C VAL A 2 -4.73 88.90 24.11
N LYS A 3 -3.96 87.98 23.50
CA LYS A 3 -3.26 86.78 24.07
C LYS A 3 -3.28 85.66 23.00
N PRO A 4 -2.60 84.50 23.12
CA PRO A 4 -1.46 84.14 23.99
C PRO A 4 -0.31 83.32 23.30
N SER A 5 0.79 83.22 24.04
CA SER A 5 1.99 82.37 23.91
C SER A 5 1.75 80.86 23.73
N LYS A 6 2.66 80.15 23.02
CA LYS A 6 3.22 78.84 23.45
C LYS A 6 4.69 78.63 23.02
N ASN A 7 5.47 78.23 24.02
CA ASN A 7 6.91 77.94 24.08
C ASN A 7 7.49 77.01 23.00
N LYS A 8 8.69 77.35 22.49
CA LYS A 8 9.66 76.43 21.88
C LYS A 8 10.75 76.11 22.90
N LEU A 9 10.75 74.89 23.44
CA LEU A 9 11.87 74.32 24.19
C LEU A 9 12.71 73.45 23.27
N THR A 10 13.99 73.80 23.17
CA THR A 10 15.05 73.20 22.39
C THR A 10 15.33 71.75 22.78
N LYS A 11 15.39 70.86 21.77
CA LYS A 11 15.77 69.45 21.90
C LYS A 11 17.21 69.32 22.43
N GLN A 12 17.36 68.91 23.68
CA GLN A 12 18.62 68.35 24.19
C GLN A 12 18.86 66.97 23.55
N GLN A 13 20.08 66.80 23.07
CA GLN A 13 20.63 65.60 22.45
C GLN A 13 20.61 64.42 23.44
N LYS A 14 19.87 63.36 23.11
CA LYS A 14 20.19 62.01 23.58
C LYS A 14 21.03 61.35 22.50
N SER A 15 22.30 61.12 22.78
CA SER A 15 23.18 60.28 21.96
C SER A 15 22.57 58.88 21.89
N LYS A 16 21.92 58.56 20.76
CA LYS A 16 21.58 57.19 20.42
C LYS A 16 22.90 56.46 20.23
N GLN A 17 23.25 55.61 21.18
CA GLN A 17 24.38 54.71 21.08
C GLN A 17 24.12 53.78 19.87
N TYR A 18 24.69 54.15 18.73
CA TYR A 18 24.64 53.35 17.51
C TYR A 18 25.50 52.12 17.74
N ARG A 19 24.88 51.02 18.18
CA ARG A 19 25.47 49.70 18.01
C ARG A 19 25.45 49.41 16.51
N PRO A 20 26.60 49.16 15.85
CA PRO A 20 26.57 48.70 14.47
C PRO A 20 25.66 47.47 14.42
N PRO A 21 24.83 47.29 13.37
CA PRO A 21 24.04 46.09 13.21
C PRO A 21 25.01 44.94 12.99
N GLY A 22 25.51 44.36 14.08
CA GLY A 22 26.23 43.11 14.06
C GLY A 22 25.29 42.13 13.42
N LYS A 23 25.60 41.72 12.18
CA LYS A 23 24.83 40.85 11.29
C LYS A 23 23.72 40.14 12.05
N ARG A 24 22.54 40.77 12.18
CA ARG A 24 21.40 40.08 12.76
C ARG A 24 21.21 38.89 11.86
N LYS A 25 21.31 37.69 12.42
CA LYS A 25 21.05 36.45 11.68
C LYS A 25 19.54 36.46 11.43
N GLU A 26 19.12 37.19 10.42
CA GLU A 26 17.73 37.27 9.99
C GLU A 26 17.66 36.60 8.61
N GLY A 27 16.59 35.84 8.38
CA GLY A 27 16.40 35.04 7.16
C GLY A 27 16.97 33.62 7.22
N ASN A 28 17.39 33.09 6.07
CA ASN A 28 17.76 31.67 5.90
C ASN A 28 18.90 31.23 6.83
N VAL A 29 19.82 32.14 7.19
CA VAL A 29 20.96 31.87 8.07
C VAL A 29 20.53 31.55 9.51
N ALA A 30 19.37 32.05 9.96
CA ALA A 30 18.82 31.68 11.27
C ALA A 30 17.94 30.43 11.23
N LYS A 31 17.32 30.13 10.08
CA LYS A 31 16.43 28.98 9.92
C LYS A 31 17.17 27.66 9.72
N TYR A 32 18.34 27.73 9.07
CA TYR A 32 19.11 26.55 8.68
C TYR A 32 20.50 26.54 9.32
N THR A 33 20.97 25.35 9.63
CA THR A 33 22.33 25.10 10.12
C THR A 33 22.99 24.02 9.26
N THR A 34 24.31 24.11 9.08
CA THR A 34 25.06 23.08 8.36
C THR A 34 25.33 21.87 9.24
N ARG A 35 25.49 20.69 8.63
CA ARG A 35 25.76 19.43 9.36
C ARG A 35 26.90 19.55 10.38
N ASN A 36 28.03 20.17 10.02
CA ASN A 36 29.17 20.32 10.93
C ASN A 36 28.84 21.20 12.14
N LYS A 37 28.05 22.27 11.94
CA LYS A 37 27.58 23.12 13.04
C LYS A 37 26.60 22.38 13.95
N ALA A 38 25.72 21.55 13.39
CA ALA A 38 24.83 20.70 14.17
C ALA A 38 25.62 19.69 15.04
N LEU A 39 26.64 19.03 14.47
CA LEU A 39 27.51 18.10 15.20
C LEU A 39 28.23 18.78 16.37
N ASN A 40 28.83 19.95 16.13
CA ASN A 40 29.54 20.70 17.17
C ASN A 40 28.60 21.16 18.28
N ARG A 41 27.36 21.52 17.94
CA ARG A 41 26.36 21.97 18.91
C ARG A 41 25.86 20.83 19.80
N LEU A 42 25.62 19.65 19.23
CA LEU A 42 25.15 18.47 19.95
C LEU A 42 26.29 17.70 20.65
N GLN A 43 27.55 18.00 20.31
CA GLN A 43 28.75 17.34 20.84
C GLN A 43 28.78 15.83 20.58
N ILE A 44 28.30 15.40 19.41
CA ILE A 44 28.23 13.99 19.01
C ILE A 44 29.00 13.72 17.72
N LYS A 45 29.32 12.44 17.50
CA LYS A 45 30.02 11.99 16.28
C LYS A 45 29.03 11.80 15.13
N LEU A 46 29.53 11.88 13.89
CA LEU A 46 28.71 11.75 12.68
C LEU A 46 27.81 10.50 12.65
N PRO A 47 28.26 9.29 13.04
CA PRO A 47 27.40 8.11 12.93
C PRO A 47 26.24 8.10 13.94
N GLU A 48 26.45 8.64 15.13
CA GLU A 48 25.42 8.77 16.16
C GLU A 48 24.43 9.88 15.82
N PHE A 49 24.93 10.98 15.24
CA PHE A 49 24.06 12.02 14.68
C PHE A 49 23.16 11.46 13.57
N ARG A 50 23.71 10.68 12.63
CA ARG A 50 22.90 10.02 11.59
C ARG A 50 21.83 9.12 12.21
N ARG A 51 22.21 8.27 13.17
CA ARG A 51 21.28 7.39 13.88
C ARG A 51 20.15 8.18 14.55
N LEU A 52 20.48 9.21 15.32
CA LEU A 52 19.48 10.05 15.98
C LEU A 52 18.57 10.78 14.99
N CYS A 53 19.11 11.28 13.87
CA CYS A 53 18.30 11.88 12.82
C CYS A 53 17.32 10.87 12.20
N ILE A 54 17.72 9.62 12.00
CA ILE A 54 16.86 8.56 11.47
C ILE A 54 15.74 8.25 12.46
N LEU A 55 16.09 8.00 13.73
CA LEU A 55 15.12 7.67 14.78
C LEU A 55 14.06 8.77 14.99
N LYS A 56 14.45 10.04 14.83
CA LYS A 56 13.54 11.20 14.94
C LYS A 56 12.88 11.63 13.63
N GLY A 57 13.22 11.03 12.49
CA GLY A 57 12.72 11.48 11.19
C GLY A 57 13.19 12.89 10.78
N ILE A 58 14.40 13.29 11.19
CA ILE A 58 14.98 14.58 10.82
C ILE A 58 15.73 14.43 9.49
N HIS A 59 15.15 14.98 8.43
CA HIS A 59 15.71 14.93 7.09
C HIS A 59 16.51 16.19 6.74
N PRO A 60 17.57 16.08 5.93
CA PRO A 60 18.25 17.25 5.38
C PRO A 60 17.29 18.05 4.51
N ARG A 61 17.43 19.38 4.54
CA ARG A 61 16.59 20.33 3.80
C ARG A 61 17.43 21.16 2.85
N GLU A 62 16.89 21.47 1.69
CA GLU A 62 17.53 22.35 0.73
C GLU A 62 16.99 23.78 0.84
N PRO A 63 17.77 24.75 1.35
CA PRO A 63 17.31 26.13 1.43
C PRO A 63 17.28 26.78 0.04
N LYS A 64 16.29 27.64 -0.22
CA LYS A 64 16.14 28.38 -1.49
C LYS A 64 17.40 29.15 -1.91
N LYS A 65 18.14 29.68 -0.92
CA LYS A 65 19.46 30.28 -1.13
C LYS A 65 20.46 29.61 -0.18
N LYS A 66 21.41 28.86 -0.73
CA LYS A 66 22.50 28.19 0.01
C LYS A 66 23.54 29.26 0.40
N PHE A 67 23.78 29.46 1.69
CA PHE A 67 24.60 30.57 2.22
C PHE A 67 26.04 30.16 2.58
N GLU A 68 26.32 28.87 2.74
CA GLU A 68 27.63 28.34 3.15
C GLU A 68 28.27 27.41 2.10
N GLY A 69 27.72 27.39 0.88
CA GLY A 69 28.18 26.58 -0.27
C GLY A 69 27.15 25.54 -0.74
N HIS A 70 27.29 25.11 -2.00
CA HIS A 70 26.37 24.18 -2.67
C HIS A 70 26.50 22.72 -2.19
N ASN A 71 27.71 22.30 -1.81
CA ASN A 71 28.02 20.91 -1.42
C ASN A 71 27.75 20.59 0.07
N LYS A 72 27.08 21.49 0.80
CA LYS A 72 26.78 21.29 2.22
C LYS A 72 25.34 20.84 2.40
N THR A 73 25.17 19.91 3.34
CA THR A 73 23.85 19.49 3.83
C THR A 73 23.39 20.43 4.94
N TYR A 74 22.16 20.91 4.80
CA TYR A 74 21.54 21.83 5.75
C TYR A 74 20.40 21.12 6.50
N TYR A 75 20.21 21.50 7.75
CA TYR A 75 19.13 21.05 8.62
C TYR A 75 18.43 22.27 9.20
N HIS A 76 17.17 22.14 9.63
CA HIS A 76 16.52 23.23 10.36
C HIS A 76 17.10 23.38 11.77
N VAL A 77 17.25 24.62 12.22
CA VAL A 77 17.72 24.91 13.57
C VAL A 77 16.72 24.42 14.62
N LYS A 78 15.41 24.45 14.31
CA LYS A 78 14.34 23.92 15.16
C LYS A 78 14.52 22.42 15.41
N ASP A 79 14.71 21.65 14.35
CA ASP A 79 14.90 20.18 14.43
C ASP A 79 16.16 19.83 15.24
N ILE A 80 17.24 20.59 15.11
CA ILE A 80 18.46 20.38 15.91
C ILE A 80 18.25 20.76 17.38
N ASN A 81 17.46 21.80 17.68
CA ASN A 81 17.09 22.11 19.06
C ASN A 81 16.23 21.01 19.67
N PHE A 82 15.30 20.48 18.89
CA PHE A 82 14.46 19.36 19.30
C PHE A 82 15.29 18.12 19.60
N LEU A 83 16.27 17.80 18.74
CA LEU A 83 17.21 16.72 18.98
C LEU A 83 18.11 16.93 20.21
N ALA A 84 18.34 18.17 20.62
CA ALA A 84 19.14 18.47 21.82
C ALA A 84 18.41 18.11 23.12
N HIS A 85 17.07 18.08 23.12
CA HIS A 85 16.25 17.70 24.27
C HIS A 85 15.89 16.21 24.30
N GLU A 86 16.41 15.43 23.37
CA GLU A 86 16.06 14.02 23.24
C GLU A 86 16.76 13.14 24.30
N PRO A 87 16.03 12.34 25.11
CA PRO A 87 16.62 11.49 26.15
C PRO A 87 17.60 10.43 25.61
N LEU A 88 17.44 9.98 24.36
CA LEU A 88 18.38 9.05 23.73
C LEU A 88 19.81 9.62 23.62
N LEU A 89 19.96 10.95 23.63
CA LEU A 89 21.27 11.60 23.62
C LEU A 89 22.03 11.31 24.92
N GLU A 90 21.34 11.33 26.06
CA GLU A 90 21.92 11.02 27.37
C GLU A 90 22.25 9.53 27.49
N LYS A 91 21.34 8.66 27.04
CA LYS A 91 21.61 7.21 26.95
C LYS A 91 22.78 6.87 26.03
N GLY A 92 22.95 7.58 24.92
CA GLY A 92 24.13 7.46 24.07
C GLY A 92 25.43 7.85 24.78
N ARG A 93 25.39 8.84 25.68
CA ARG A 93 26.54 9.22 26.51
C ARG A 93 26.85 8.15 27.57
N GLU A 94 25.83 7.62 28.24
CA GLU A 94 25.96 6.52 29.20
C GLU A 94 26.62 5.29 28.55
N LEU A 95 26.12 4.87 27.39
CA LEU A 95 26.67 3.75 26.61
C LEU A 95 28.15 3.93 26.29
N LYS A 96 28.56 5.12 25.85
CA LYS A 96 29.98 5.41 25.59
C LYS A 96 30.84 5.36 26.83
N VAL A 97 30.31 5.77 27.99
CA VAL A 97 31.04 5.65 29.26
C VAL A 97 31.24 4.18 29.59
N TYR A 98 30.23 3.34 29.40
CA TYR A 98 30.34 1.88 29.55
C TYR A 98 31.34 1.27 28.58
N ASP A 99 31.31 1.66 27.30
CA ASP A 99 32.29 1.18 26.32
C ASP A 99 33.73 1.53 26.72
N ARG A 100 33.95 2.73 27.28
CA ARG A 100 35.27 3.12 27.81
C ARG A 100 35.65 2.28 29.03
N LYS A 101 34.71 2.00 29.94
CA LYS A 101 34.95 1.12 31.11
C LYS A 101 35.32 -0.30 30.67
N ILE A 102 34.59 -0.87 29.70
CA ILE A 102 34.87 -2.19 29.13
C ILE A 102 36.24 -2.21 28.47
N LYS A 103 36.57 -1.21 27.62
CA LYS A 103 37.89 -1.09 26.98
C LYS A 103 39.01 -0.96 28.01
N LYS A 104 38.80 -0.18 29.07
CA LYS A 104 39.78 -0.01 30.17
C LYS A 104 39.99 -1.31 30.95
N ALA A 105 38.92 -2.06 31.24
CA ALA A 105 39.00 -3.36 31.91
C ALA A 105 39.74 -4.40 31.05
N LYS A 106 39.40 -4.47 29.75
CA LYS A 106 40.09 -5.33 28.77
C LYS A 106 41.57 -4.97 28.63
N ALA A 107 41.90 -3.68 28.55
CA ALA A 107 43.30 -3.21 28.49
C ALA A 107 44.10 -3.58 29.75
N LYS A 108 43.45 -3.59 30.91
CA LYS A 108 44.03 -4.06 32.19
C LYS A 108 44.02 -5.59 32.34
N LYS A 109 43.61 -6.34 31.31
CA LYS A 109 43.46 -7.81 31.31
C LYS A 109 42.53 -8.37 32.40
N ASN A 110 41.69 -7.53 33.02
CA ASN A 110 40.69 -7.98 33.98
C ASN A 110 39.43 -8.42 33.23
N LYS A 111 39.36 -9.73 32.93
CA LYS A 111 38.27 -10.33 32.15
C LYS A 111 36.93 -10.33 32.88
N GLU A 112 36.93 -10.62 34.18
CA GLU A 112 35.71 -10.67 35.00
C GLU A 112 35.03 -9.30 35.08
N LEU A 113 35.80 -8.25 35.35
CA LEU A 113 35.27 -6.89 35.39
C LEU A 113 34.73 -6.46 34.03
N ALA A 114 35.38 -6.85 32.93
CA ALA A 114 34.90 -6.57 31.59
C ALA A 114 33.58 -7.28 31.29
N GLN A 115 33.43 -8.56 31.67
CA GLN A 115 32.18 -9.31 31.53
C GLN A 115 31.07 -8.73 32.41
N ARG A 116 31.38 -8.32 33.64
CA ARG A 116 30.42 -7.65 34.52
C ARG A 116 29.89 -6.35 33.91
N PHE A 117 30.76 -5.53 33.34
CA PHE A 117 30.33 -4.31 32.64
C PHE A 117 29.55 -4.59 31.35
N ASP A 118 29.81 -5.72 30.68
CA ASP A 118 29.06 -6.12 29.49
C ASP A 118 27.64 -6.56 29.85
N ARG A 119 27.48 -7.34 30.95
CA ARG A 119 26.17 -7.74 31.49
C ARG A 119 25.36 -6.55 32.01
N LEU A 120 26.02 -5.57 32.61
CA LEU A 120 25.40 -4.36 33.14
C LEU A 120 25.28 -3.24 32.10
N ARG A 121 25.47 -3.54 30.81
CA ARG A 121 25.32 -2.53 29.75
C ARG A 121 23.89 -1.99 29.79
N PRO A 122 23.70 -0.66 29.87
CA PRO A 122 22.35 -0.09 29.88
C PRO A 122 21.67 -0.32 28.53
N ALA A 123 20.44 -0.83 28.56
CA ALA A 123 19.58 -0.86 27.39
C ALA A 123 18.82 0.47 27.26
N TYR A 124 18.46 0.84 26.03
CA TYR A 124 17.51 1.92 25.77
C TYR A 124 16.30 1.34 25.05
N SER A 125 15.16 1.99 25.24
CA SER A 125 13.93 1.72 24.51
C SER A 125 13.64 2.87 23.53
N LEU A 126 12.90 2.58 22.46
CA LEU A 126 12.44 3.55 21.47
C LEU A 126 10.92 3.82 21.59
N ASP A 127 10.27 3.30 22.63
CA ASP A 127 8.80 3.35 22.78
C ASP A 127 8.26 4.79 22.79
N HIS A 128 8.97 5.72 23.43
CA HIS A 128 8.58 7.12 23.48
C HIS A 128 8.64 7.78 22.10
N LEU A 129 9.56 7.37 21.23
CA LEU A 129 9.66 7.89 19.86
C LEU A 129 8.46 7.44 19.02
N VAL A 130 8.07 6.17 19.15
CA VAL A 130 6.93 5.63 18.41
C VAL A 130 5.66 6.38 18.81
N LYS A 131 5.42 6.55 20.11
CA LYS A 131 4.24 7.26 20.64
C LYS A 131 4.21 8.74 20.27
N GLU A 132 5.37 9.39 20.21
CA GLU A 132 5.46 10.80 19.81
C GLU A 132 5.26 10.99 18.30
N ARG A 133 5.77 10.06 17.49
CA ARG A 133 5.66 10.13 16.02
C ARG A 133 4.27 9.71 15.53
N TYR A 134 3.64 8.75 16.21
CA TYR A 134 2.34 8.19 15.85
C TYR A 134 1.37 8.35 17.04
N PRO A 135 0.71 9.51 17.17
CA PRO A 135 -0.25 9.76 18.25
C PRO A 135 -1.50 8.87 18.13
N SER A 136 -1.93 8.58 16.90
CA SER A 136 -3.04 7.69 16.60
C SER A 136 -2.54 6.35 16.05
N PHE A 137 -3.30 5.30 16.33
CA PHE A 137 -3.02 3.98 15.78
C PHE A 137 -3.21 3.90 14.26
N ILE A 138 -4.18 4.63 13.72
CA ILE A 138 -4.42 4.68 12.27
C ILE A 138 -3.22 5.33 11.57
N ASP A 139 -2.60 6.33 12.18
CA ASP A 139 -1.40 6.97 11.63
C ASP A 139 -0.21 6.00 11.61
N ALA A 140 -0.09 5.12 12.62
CA ALA A 140 0.90 4.06 12.61
C ALA A 140 0.64 3.06 11.48
N LEU A 141 -0.62 2.62 11.29
CA LEU A 141 -1.01 1.68 10.24
C LEU A 141 -0.77 2.21 8.82
N ARG A 142 -0.97 3.51 8.59
CA ARG A 142 -0.71 4.16 7.30
C ARG A 142 0.76 4.10 6.87
N ASP A 143 1.67 4.10 7.84
CA ASP A 143 3.11 4.07 7.61
C ASP A 143 3.68 2.63 7.65
N MET A 144 2.86 1.57 7.70
CA MET A 144 3.32 0.18 7.88
C MET A 144 3.96 -0.47 6.63
N ASP A 145 3.70 0.05 5.44
CA ASP A 145 4.18 -0.52 4.16
C ASP A 145 5.72 -0.66 4.12
N ASP A 146 6.43 0.40 4.49
CA ASP A 146 7.90 0.48 4.52
C ASP A 146 8.51 -0.41 5.63
N PRO A 147 8.06 -0.34 6.91
CA PRO A 147 8.45 -1.24 7.98
C PRO A 147 8.33 -2.72 7.61
N LEU A 148 7.17 -3.13 7.09
CA LEU A 148 6.92 -4.53 6.74
C LEU A 148 7.84 -5.00 5.64
N THR A 149 8.03 -4.21 4.58
CA THR A 149 8.93 -4.56 3.48
C THR A 149 10.37 -4.72 3.97
N MET A 150 10.82 -3.84 4.86
CA MET A 150 12.16 -3.91 5.44
C MET A 150 12.32 -5.12 6.37
N LEU A 151 11.35 -5.42 7.23
CA LEU A 151 11.43 -6.58 8.12
C LEU A 151 11.47 -7.89 7.32
N HIS A 152 10.64 -8.03 6.29
CA HIS A 152 10.67 -9.21 5.41
C HIS A 152 11.99 -9.32 4.65
N LEU A 153 12.60 -8.20 4.24
CA LEU A 153 13.95 -8.21 3.67
C LEU A 153 14.95 -8.78 4.68
N PHE A 154 15.04 -8.21 5.87
CA PHE A 154 16.01 -8.64 6.89
C PHE A 154 15.74 -10.06 7.41
N ALA A 155 14.51 -10.56 7.35
CA ALA A 155 14.19 -11.94 7.66
C ALA A 155 14.79 -12.95 6.66
N THR A 156 14.95 -12.55 5.39
CA THR A 156 15.57 -13.40 4.35
C THR A 156 17.10 -13.28 4.27
N LEU A 157 17.67 -12.22 4.85
CA LEU A 157 19.11 -11.98 4.78
C LEU A 157 19.88 -12.93 5.72
N PRO A 158 21.02 -13.49 5.28
CA PRO A 158 21.90 -14.24 6.18
C PRO A 158 22.55 -13.29 7.19
N ALA A 159 22.75 -13.78 8.40
CA ALA A 159 23.54 -13.06 9.40
C ALA A 159 25.01 -13.07 8.99
N ASP A 160 25.54 -11.90 8.65
CA ASP A 160 26.92 -11.74 8.19
C ASP A 160 27.74 -10.81 9.10
N ASN A 161 28.93 -11.28 9.46
CA ASN A 161 29.90 -10.56 10.27
C ASN A 161 30.58 -9.43 9.48
N VAL A 162 30.73 -9.55 8.16
CA VAL A 162 31.39 -8.54 7.31
C VAL A 162 30.56 -7.25 7.32
N HIS A 163 29.25 -7.39 7.12
CA HIS A 163 28.30 -6.28 7.11
C HIS A 163 27.78 -5.90 8.51
N LYS A 164 28.21 -6.62 9.56
CA LYS A 164 27.83 -6.42 10.98
C LYS A 164 26.34 -6.52 11.23
N ILE A 165 25.68 -7.48 10.57
CA ILE A 165 24.26 -7.77 10.76
C ILE A 165 24.13 -8.71 11.97
N PRO A 166 23.48 -8.31 13.07
CA PRO A 166 23.34 -9.17 14.24
C PRO A 166 22.32 -10.28 13.99
N VAL A 167 22.64 -11.51 14.43
CA VAL A 167 21.71 -12.65 14.38
C VAL A 167 20.41 -12.34 15.11
N GLU A 168 20.50 -11.71 16.28
CA GLU A 168 19.35 -11.34 17.12
C GLU A 168 18.32 -10.50 16.34
N ARG A 169 18.78 -9.54 15.52
CA ARG A 169 17.89 -8.67 14.74
C ARG A 169 17.21 -9.41 13.60
N VAL A 170 17.93 -10.32 12.94
CA VAL A 170 17.35 -11.19 11.90
C VAL A 170 16.26 -12.09 12.49
N GLN A 171 16.51 -12.66 13.68
CA GLN A 171 15.53 -13.49 14.39
C GLN A 171 14.29 -12.70 14.80
N ILE A 172 14.46 -11.50 15.36
CA ILE A 172 13.34 -10.61 15.72
C ILE A 172 12.55 -10.22 14.46
N ALA A 173 13.22 -9.85 13.37
CA ALA A 173 12.55 -9.50 12.12
C ALA A 173 11.76 -10.67 11.54
N ARG A 174 12.31 -11.90 11.59
CA ARG A 174 11.60 -13.12 11.18
C ARG A 174 10.37 -13.34 12.04
N ARG A 175 10.51 -13.29 13.36
CA ARG A 175 9.40 -13.45 14.31
C ARG A 175 8.28 -12.44 14.05
N LEU A 176 8.60 -11.13 13.99
CA LEU A 176 7.61 -10.08 13.76
C LEU A 176 6.90 -10.23 12.40
N SER A 177 7.61 -10.70 11.38
CA SER A 177 7.03 -10.96 10.06
C SER A 177 6.07 -12.15 10.10
N LEU A 178 6.40 -13.20 10.84
CA LEU A 178 5.52 -14.36 11.04
C LEU A 178 4.28 -13.99 11.85
N GLU A 179 4.42 -13.22 12.93
CA GLU A 179 3.30 -12.67 13.72
C GLU A 179 2.35 -11.85 12.85
N TRP A 180 2.89 -10.99 11.98
CA TRP A 180 2.07 -10.22 11.03
C TRP A 180 1.30 -11.13 10.06
N GLN A 181 1.96 -12.15 9.50
CA GLN A 181 1.33 -13.10 8.59
C GLN A 181 0.25 -13.93 9.29
N ALA A 182 0.51 -14.42 10.51
CA ALA A 182 -0.47 -15.17 11.29
C ALA A 182 -1.72 -14.33 11.61
N TYR A 183 -1.55 -13.05 11.97
CA TYR A 183 -2.66 -12.13 12.16
C TYR A 183 -3.53 -11.98 10.89
N ILE A 184 -2.91 -11.81 9.73
CA ILE A 184 -3.64 -11.66 8.45
C ILE A 184 -4.39 -12.95 8.11
N THR A 185 -3.76 -14.11 8.31
CA THR A 185 -4.40 -15.39 8.04
C THR A 185 -5.59 -15.63 8.95
N ARG A 186 -5.48 -15.30 10.25
CA ARG A 186 -6.58 -15.40 11.22
C ARG A 186 -7.77 -14.51 10.87
N THR A 187 -7.49 -13.28 10.45
CA THR A 187 -8.52 -12.28 10.11
C THR A 187 -9.03 -12.41 8.68
N HIS A 188 -8.35 -13.20 7.83
CA HIS A 188 -8.63 -13.31 6.40
C HIS A 188 -8.67 -11.94 5.68
N SER A 189 -7.74 -11.07 6.07
CA SER A 189 -7.67 -9.67 5.62
C SER A 189 -6.91 -9.49 4.31
N LEU A 190 -6.38 -10.56 3.71
CA LEU A 190 -5.63 -10.51 2.46
C LEU A 190 -6.57 -10.19 1.28
N ARG A 191 -6.18 -9.25 0.42
CA ARG A 191 -7.01 -8.74 -0.69
C ARG A 191 -6.40 -8.96 -2.07
N LYS A 192 -5.11 -8.67 -2.23
CA LYS A 192 -4.40 -8.80 -3.53
C LYS A 192 -3.05 -9.44 -3.32
N VAL A 193 -2.64 -10.28 -4.27
CA VAL A 193 -1.33 -10.93 -4.29
C VAL A 193 -0.75 -10.82 -5.69
N PHE A 194 0.48 -10.35 -5.83
CA PHE A 194 1.13 -10.22 -7.14
C PHE A 194 2.56 -10.69 -7.10
N VAL A 195 2.87 -11.68 -7.94
CA VAL A 195 4.23 -12.21 -8.05
C VAL A 195 5.01 -11.40 -9.10
N SER A 196 6.14 -10.85 -8.68
CA SER A 196 7.06 -10.08 -9.51
C SER A 196 8.46 -10.70 -9.49
N VAL A 197 9.32 -10.20 -10.38
CA VAL A 197 10.75 -10.55 -10.42
C VAL A 197 11.46 -10.14 -9.13
N LYS A 198 11.01 -9.04 -8.48
CA LYS A 198 11.61 -8.55 -7.24
C LYS A 198 11.23 -9.36 -6.00
N GLY A 199 10.09 -10.04 -6.05
CA GLY A 199 9.44 -10.63 -4.88
C GLY A 199 7.93 -10.66 -5.08
N ILE A 200 7.21 -10.89 -3.98
CA ILE A 200 5.76 -11.06 -3.93
C ILE A 200 5.16 -9.86 -3.20
N TYR A 201 4.27 -9.15 -3.89
CA TYR A 201 3.53 -8.04 -3.32
C TYR A 201 2.24 -8.56 -2.72
N TYR A 202 2.02 -8.24 -1.45
CA TYR A 202 0.79 -8.54 -0.74
C TYR A 202 0.08 -7.23 -0.40
N GLN A 203 -1.24 -7.23 -0.52
CA GLN A 203 -2.08 -6.15 -0.02
C GLN A 203 -3.14 -6.73 0.92
N ALA A 204 -3.20 -6.22 2.14
CA ALA A 204 -4.23 -6.53 3.11
C ALA A 204 -4.98 -5.27 3.53
N ASP A 205 -6.23 -5.44 3.96
CA ASP A 205 -7.06 -4.37 4.51
C ASP A 205 -7.19 -4.58 6.02
N VAL A 206 -6.61 -3.69 6.82
CA VAL A 206 -6.61 -3.79 8.28
C VAL A 206 -7.25 -2.53 8.84
N THR A 207 -8.40 -2.68 9.52
CA THR A 207 -9.18 -1.57 10.09
C THR A 207 -9.51 -0.45 9.08
N GLY A 208 -9.79 -0.82 7.82
CA GLY A 208 -10.11 0.10 6.73
C GLY A 208 -8.90 0.79 6.10
N GLN A 209 -7.68 0.41 6.47
CA GLN A 209 -6.44 0.87 5.84
C GLN A 209 -5.84 -0.24 4.98
N LYS A 210 -5.66 0.05 3.69
CA LYS A 210 -4.96 -0.83 2.76
C LYS A 210 -3.46 -0.71 2.98
N ILE A 211 -2.83 -1.82 3.33
CA ILE A 211 -1.39 -1.94 3.61
C ILE A 211 -0.80 -2.83 2.52
N THR A 212 0.25 -2.35 1.85
CA THR A 212 0.92 -3.06 0.76
C THR A 212 2.39 -3.24 1.08
N TRP A 213 2.85 -4.49 1.15
CA TRP A 213 4.26 -4.79 1.42
C TRP A 213 4.83 -5.79 0.42
N LEU A 214 6.15 -5.78 0.29
CA LEU A 214 6.90 -6.67 -0.58
C LEU A 214 7.67 -7.69 0.24
N THR A 215 7.47 -8.97 -0.05
CA THR A 215 8.27 -10.08 0.49
C THR A 215 9.23 -10.56 -0.60
N PRO A 216 10.56 -10.51 -0.38
CA PRO A 216 11.52 -11.00 -1.37
C PRO A 216 11.43 -12.53 -1.51
N HIS A 217 11.85 -13.03 -2.67
CA HIS A 217 11.98 -14.47 -2.88
C HIS A 217 13.10 -15.04 -1.99
N VAL A 218 12.86 -16.23 -1.44
CA VAL A 218 13.82 -16.96 -0.59
C VAL A 218 14.92 -17.57 -1.47
N LEU A 219 15.85 -16.72 -1.90
CA LEU A 219 17.02 -17.07 -2.69
C LEU A 219 18.28 -16.67 -1.91
N SER A 220 19.41 -17.34 -2.18
CA SER A 220 20.69 -16.93 -1.60
C SER A 220 21.09 -15.56 -2.15
N GLN A 221 20.88 -14.51 -1.36
CA GLN A 221 21.21 -13.14 -1.76
C GLN A 221 22.69 -12.85 -1.52
N VAL A 222 23.36 -12.29 -2.53
CA VAL A 222 24.71 -11.75 -2.38
C VAL A 222 24.60 -10.30 -1.92
N LEU A 223 25.19 -10.00 -0.76
CA LEU A 223 25.16 -8.67 -0.16
C LEU A 223 26.11 -7.72 -0.92
N PRO A 224 25.62 -6.59 -1.48
CA PRO A 224 26.47 -5.62 -2.16
C PRO A 224 27.21 -4.71 -1.16
N ASN A 225 28.48 -4.41 -1.44
CA ASN A 225 29.31 -3.55 -0.60
C ASN A 225 28.94 -2.04 -0.67
N ASP A 226 28.18 -1.63 -1.68
CA ASP A 226 27.82 -0.22 -1.90
C ASP A 226 26.74 0.27 -0.93
N VAL A 227 26.10 -0.64 -0.19
CA VAL A 227 24.98 -0.34 0.71
C VAL A 227 25.48 -0.18 2.15
N ASP A 228 25.11 0.95 2.78
CA ASP A 228 25.41 1.20 4.19
C ASP A 228 24.40 0.50 5.11
N PHE A 229 24.63 -0.79 5.39
CA PHE A 229 23.79 -1.60 6.28
C PHE A 229 23.67 -1.02 7.69
N ARG A 230 24.63 -0.21 8.16
CA ARG A 230 24.53 0.43 9.47
C ARG A 230 23.39 1.43 9.53
N VAL A 231 23.14 2.13 8.43
CA VAL A 231 21.99 3.04 8.30
C VAL A 231 20.70 2.21 8.28
N MET A 232 20.65 1.15 7.47
CA MET A 232 19.48 0.28 7.40
C MET A 232 19.14 -0.37 8.75
N LEU A 233 20.14 -0.84 9.50
CA LEU A 233 19.95 -1.40 10.83
C LEU A 233 19.32 -0.40 11.82
N THR A 234 19.60 0.91 11.68
CA THR A 234 18.93 1.92 12.52
C THR A 234 17.47 2.14 12.14
N PHE A 235 17.10 1.92 10.88
CA PHE A 235 15.70 1.91 10.46
C PHE A 235 14.99 0.65 10.96
N VAL A 236 15.59 -0.52 10.75
CA VAL A 236 15.06 -1.80 11.22
C VAL A 236 14.82 -1.76 12.73
N GLU A 237 15.78 -1.24 13.50
CA GLU A 237 15.62 -1.12 14.95
C GLU A 237 14.39 -0.29 15.37
N PHE A 238 14.06 0.77 14.63
CA PHE A 238 12.85 1.56 14.88
C PHE A 238 11.59 0.84 14.39
N TYR A 239 11.67 0.19 13.22
CA TYR A 239 10.57 -0.56 12.63
C TYR A 239 10.20 -1.80 13.44
N GLU A 240 11.17 -2.48 14.06
CA GLU A 240 10.94 -3.58 15.01
C GLU A 240 10.06 -3.11 16.17
N THR A 241 10.36 -1.95 16.77
CA THR A 241 9.54 -1.42 17.85
C THR A 241 8.17 -0.98 17.37
N LEU A 242 8.07 -0.37 16.18
CA LEU A 242 6.79 0.06 15.60
C LEU A 242 5.87 -1.12 15.32
N VAL A 243 6.37 -2.14 14.61
CA VAL A 243 5.59 -3.34 14.26
C VAL A 243 5.25 -4.14 15.52
N GLY A 244 6.15 -4.20 16.51
CA GLY A 244 5.85 -4.80 17.81
C GLY A 244 4.67 -4.12 18.52
N PHE A 245 4.61 -2.79 18.55
CA PHE A 245 3.46 -2.06 19.11
C PHE A 245 2.17 -2.30 18.32
N VAL A 246 2.28 -2.35 16.99
CA VAL A 246 1.12 -2.59 16.12
C VAL A 246 0.58 -4.00 16.34
N ASN A 247 1.44 -5.02 16.28
CA ASN A 247 1.07 -6.41 16.56
C ASN A 247 0.49 -6.56 17.96
N PHE A 248 1.11 -5.98 18.99
CA PHE A 248 0.56 -6.00 20.36
C PHE A 248 -0.89 -5.51 20.41
N LYS A 249 -1.18 -4.37 19.77
CA LYS A 249 -2.54 -3.82 19.76
C LYS A 249 -3.51 -4.67 18.93
N LEU A 250 -3.07 -5.18 17.78
CA LEU A 250 -3.89 -6.01 16.90
C LEU A 250 -4.27 -7.35 17.57
N TYR A 251 -3.31 -8.01 18.22
CA TYR A 251 -3.55 -9.24 18.97
C TYR A 251 -4.45 -8.99 20.17
N HIS A 252 -4.23 -7.91 20.92
CA HIS A 252 -5.11 -7.55 22.03
C HIS A 252 -6.53 -7.18 21.56
N ALA A 253 -6.69 -6.62 20.35
CA ALA A 253 -8.00 -6.39 19.76
C ALA A 253 -8.74 -7.70 19.45
N LEU A 254 -8.00 -8.76 19.07
CA LEU A 254 -8.53 -10.11 18.89
C LEU A 254 -8.73 -10.88 20.21
N GLY A 255 -8.35 -10.31 21.36
CA GLY A 255 -8.41 -10.99 22.66
C GLY A 255 -7.29 -12.01 22.89
N LEU A 256 -6.24 -12.00 22.06
CA LEU A 256 -5.09 -12.89 22.15
C LEU A 256 -4.00 -12.33 23.05
N ASN A 257 -3.30 -13.20 23.77
CA ASN A 257 -2.16 -12.79 24.57
C ASN A 257 -0.93 -12.54 23.68
N TYR A 258 -0.27 -11.39 23.86
CA TYR A 258 0.94 -11.03 23.14
C TYR A 258 2.14 -10.96 24.10
N PRO A 259 3.30 -11.53 23.76
CA PRO A 259 3.57 -12.25 22.51
C PRO A 259 2.99 -13.68 22.48
N PRO A 260 2.61 -14.19 21.30
CA PRO A 260 2.12 -15.56 21.17
C PRO A 260 3.19 -16.57 21.59
N VAL A 261 2.78 -17.61 22.31
CA VAL A 261 3.67 -18.68 22.77
C VAL A 261 3.86 -19.66 21.62
N ILE A 262 5.11 -19.83 21.18
CA ILE A 262 5.52 -20.76 20.13
C ILE A 262 6.32 -21.87 20.82
N ASP A 263 5.99 -23.13 20.56
CA ASP A 263 6.75 -24.31 20.97
C ASP A 263 7.97 -24.52 20.03
N GLU A 264 9.18 -24.49 20.59
CA GLU A 264 10.43 -24.62 19.83
C GLU A 264 10.53 -25.92 19.00
N ARG A 265 9.71 -26.92 19.33
CA ARG A 265 9.70 -28.23 18.65
C ARG A 265 8.91 -28.20 17.35
N LEU A 266 7.77 -27.50 17.32
CA LEU A 266 6.97 -27.32 16.11
C LEU A 266 7.55 -26.24 15.19
N GLU A 267 8.24 -25.23 15.74
CA GLU A 267 8.89 -24.16 14.96
C GLU A 267 9.90 -24.74 13.95
N LYS A 268 10.67 -25.74 14.40
CA LYS A 268 11.68 -26.43 13.59
C LYS A 268 11.06 -27.34 12.53
N ALA A 269 9.85 -27.85 12.75
CA ALA A 269 9.16 -28.77 11.86
C ALA A 269 8.29 -28.04 10.81
N THR A 270 7.59 -26.97 11.20
CA THR A 270 6.53 -26.35 10.39
C THR A 270 6.91 -25.01 9.75
N ALA A 271 8.19 -24.61 9.85
CA ALA A 271 8.68 -23.30 9.38
C ALA A 271 7.96 -22.09 10.02
N GLY A 272 7.47 -22.24 11.25
CA GLY A 272 7.04 -21.16 12.15
C GLY A 272 5.72 -20.46 11.82
N VAL A 273 5.23 -20.55 10.59
CA VAL A 273 3.96 -19.94 10.14
C VAL A 273 2.76 -20.75 10.67
N GLU A 274 2.78 -22.08 10.52
CA GLU A 274 1.65 -22.95 10.86
C GLU A 274 1.33 -22.99 12.34
N GLU A 275 2.36 -23.14 13.15
CA GLU A 275 2.22 -23.21 14.60
C GLU A 275 1.64 -21.92 15.19
N LEU A 276 2.16 -20.78 14.73
CA LEU A 276 1.65 -19.50 15.16
C LEU A 276 0.18 -19.35 14.79
N MET A 277 -0.22 -19.90 13.64
CA MET A 277 -1.61 -19.92 13.21
C MET A 277 -2.48 -20.86 14.06
N GLU A 278 -2.02 -22.05 14.43
CA GLU A 278 -2.79 -22.96 15.29
C GLU A 278 -3.02 -22.38 16.68
N VAL A 279 -1.98 -21.79 17.29
CA VAL A 279 -2.09 -21.11 18.59
C VAL A 279 -3.05 -19.93 18.49
N VAL A 280 -2.95 -19.13 17.43
CA VAL A 280 -3.82 -17.96 17.20
C VAL A 280 -5.26 -18.34 16.81
N ASN A 281 -5.47 -19.53 16.24
CA ASN A 281 -6.81 -20.05 15.89
C ASN A 281 -7.53 -20.69 17.08
N SER A 282 -6.79 -21.27 18.04
CA SER A 282 -7.37 -21.94 19.21
C SER A 282 -7.85 -20.97 20.30
N GLU A 283 -7.31 -19.75 20.34
CA GLU A 283 -7.69 -18.73 21.32
C GLU A 283 -8.51 -17.59 20.66
N GLY A 284 -9.75 -17.38 21.13
CA GLY A 284 -10.54 -16.18 20.86
C GLY A 284 -11.39 -16.19 19.58
N THR A 285 -12.71 -16.29 19.72
CA THR A 285 -13.69 -16.00 18.66
C THR A 285 -14.32 -14.65 18.97
N ILE A 286 -14.05 -13.63 18.16
CA ILE A 286 -14.79 -12.36 18.21
C ILE A 286 -15.46 -12.17 16.86
N GLU A 287 -16.78 -12.16 16.89
CA GLU A 287 -17.65 -11.83 15.76
C GLU A 287 -17.63 -10.31 15.58
N GLU A 288 -16.61 -9.77 14.91
CA GLU A 288 -16.72 -8.45 14.32
C GLU A 288 -17.68 -8.53 13.12
N GLN A 289 -18.41 -7.45 12.82
CA GLN A 289 -19.25 -7.39 11.61
C GLN A 289 -18.35 -7.49 10.39
N GLU A 290 -18.16 -8.70 9.87
CA GLU A 290 -17.24 -8.96 8.77
C GLU A 290 -17.79 -8.38 7.48
N ASP A 291 -16.98 -7.55 6.82
CA ASP A 291 -17.30 -7.05 5.48
C ASP A 291 -17.61 -8.22 4.53
N GLU A 292 -18.60 -8.06 3.65
CA GLU A 292 -18.99 -9.07 2.65
C GLU A 292 -17.78 -9.57 1.83
N GLU A 293 -16.79 -8.70 1.60
CA GLU A 293 -15.54 -9.06 0.93
C GLU A 293 -14.70 -10.05 1.73
N THR A 294 -14.61 -9.87 3.06
CA THR A 294 -13.87 -10.76 3.95
C THR A 294 -14.53 -12.13 4.00
N ILE A 295 -15.87 -12.18 4.03
CA ILE A 295 -16.63 -13.43 4.00
C ILE A 295 -16.33 -14.21 2.71
N ARG A 296 -16.34 -13.53 1.54
CA ARG A 296 -16.00 -14.17 0.26
C ARG A 296 -14.57 -14.72 0.25
N CYS A 297 -13.61 -13.97 0.81
CA CYS A 297 -12.24 -14.43 0.95
C CYS A 297 -12.12 -15.66 1.86
N LYS A 298 -12.87 -15.70 2.97
CA LYS A 298 -12.90 -16.84 3.90
C LYS A 298 -13.47 -18.12 3.29
N THR A 299 -14.49 -17.98 2.45
CA THR A 299 -15.19 -19.14 1.88
C THR A 299 -14.54 -19.68 0.61
N LEU A 300 -13.57 -18.97 0.02
CA LEU A 300 -13.05 -19.30 -1.32
C LEU A 300 -12.40 -20.69 -1.38
N PHE A 301 -11.62 -21.09 -0.37
CA PHE A 301 -10.95 -22.39 -0.34
C PHE A 301 -11.40 -23.30 0.81
N LYS A 302 -12.52 -23.03 1.48
CA LYS A 302 -12.94 -23.73 2.71
C LYS A 302 -12.96 -25.26 2.59
N ASP A 303 -13.45 -25.77 1.46
CA ASP A 303 -13.56 -27.22 1.20
C ASP A 303 -12.38 -27.78 0.38
N PHE A 304 -11.41 -26.95 0.03
CA PHE A 304 -10.26 -27.34 -0.78
C PHE A 304 -9.11 -27.80 0.12
N LYS A 305 -8.73 -29.07 -0.09
CA LYS A 305 -7.47 -29.62 0.39
C LYS A 305 -6.45 -29.55 -0.73
N ILE A 306 -5.43 -28.71 -0.55
CA ILE A 306 -4.39 -28.42 -1.53
C ILE A 306 -3.06 -29.03 -1.07
N PHE A 307 -2.40 -29.78 -1.96
CA PHE A 307 -1.08 -30.35 -1.72
C PHE A 307 -0.01 -29.58 -2.50
N LEU A 308 1.07 -29.18 -1.82
CA LEU A 308 2.21 -28.44 -2.38
C LEU A 308 3.39 -29.38 -2.65
N ALA A 309 3.82 -29.47 -3.90
CA ALA A 309 5.05 -30.18 -4.25
C ALA A 309 6.30 -29.42 -3.79
N ARG A 310 7.41 -30.15 -3.56
CA ARG A 310 8.69 -29.64 -3.05
C ARG A 310 9.32 -28.47 -3.81
N GLU A 311 8.99 -28.31 -5.09
CA GLU A 311 9.60 -27.30 -5.96
C GLU A 311 8.95 -25.92 -5.86
N VAL A 312 7.73 -25.88 -5.33
CA VAL A 312 6.90 -24.69 -5.33
C VAL A 312 7.25 -23.85 -4.09
N PRO A 313 7.21 -22.49 -4.14
CA PRO A 313 7.47 -21.66 -2.97
C PRO A 313 6.44 -21.90 -1.86
N ARG A 314 6.79 -22.77 -0.91
CA ARG A 314 5.95 -23.22 0.21
C ARG A 314 5.42 -22.05 1.04
N ASP A 315 6.30 -21.21 1.57
CA ASP A 315 5.93 -20.16 2.53
C ASP A 315 4.88 -19.20 1.96
N SER A 316 5.02 -18.82 0.68
CA SER A 316 4.10 -17.92 -0.02
C SER A 316 2.73 -18.54 -0.23
N LEU A 317 2.69 -19.78 -0.73
CA LEU A 317 1.43 -20.47 -1.00
C LEU A 317 0.72 -20.89 0.27
N LEU A 318 1.46 -21.34 1.28
CA LEU A 318 0.92 -21.66 2.60
C LEU A 318 0.21 -20.44 3.18
N PHE A 319 0.90 -19.29 3.22
CA PHE A 319 0.32 -18.04 3.71
C PHE A 319 -0.93 -17.64 2.92
N THR A 320 -0.85 -17.67 1.59
CA THR A 320 -1.96 -17.26 0.71
C THR A 320 -3.15 -18.19 0.89
N ILE A 321 -3.01 -19.50 0.71
CA ILE A 321 -4.14 -20.45 0.76
C ILE A 321 -4.80 -20.44 2.14
N ARG A 322 -4.01 -20.43 3.23
CA ARG A 322 -4.55 -20.36 4.59
C ARG A 322 -5.30 -19.05 4.84
N ALA A 323 -4.80 -17.92 4.32
CA ALA A 323 -5.49 -16.63 4.42
C ALA A 323 -6.84 -16.61 3.67
N PHE A 324 -7.08 -17.54 2.74
CA PHE A 324 -8.35 -17.73 2.04
C PHE A 324 -9.14 -18.95 2.55
N GLY A 325 -8.77 -19.49 3.72
CA GLY A 325 -9.52 -20.55 4.43
C GLY A 325 -9.26 -21.98 3.95
N GLY A 326 -8.26 -22.20 3.08
CA GLY A 326 -7.95 -23.53 2.55
C GLY A 326 -7.06 -24.36 3.47
N THR A 327 -7.22 -25.69 3.41
CA THR A 327 -6.34 -26.62 4.09
C THR A 327 -5.15 -26.94 3.19
N VAL A 328 -3.94 -26.76 3.70
CA VAL A 328 -2.70 -26.96 2.95
C VAL A 328 -1.88 -28.06 3.57
N SER A 329 -1.36 -28.95 2.74
CA SER A 329 -0.27 -29.86 3.09
C SER A 329 0.89 -29.73 2.11
N TRP A 330 2.08 -30.18 2.49
CA TRP A 330 3.29 -30.13 1.68
C TRP A 330 4.08 -31.44 1.75
N ASP A 331 4.96 -31.64 0.79
CA ASP A 331 5.95 -32.71 0.83
C ASP A 331 7.10 -32.35 1.79
N GLY A 332 7.17 -33.05 2.94
CA GLY A 332 8.25 -32.90 3.92
C GLY A 332 7.86 -33.21 5.38
N ASP A 333 8.84 -33.12 6.27
CA ASP A 333 8.63 -33.29 7.72
C ASP A 333 7.67 -32.21 8.27
N GLY A 334 6.80 -32.59 9.20
CA GLY A 334 5.77 -31.72 9.79
C GLY A 334 4.51 -31.49 8.97
N ALA A 335 4.29 -32.21 7.85
CA ALA A 335 3.08 -32.08 7.04
C ALA A 335 1.85 -32.75 7.69
N PRO A 336 0.66 -32.12 7.69
CA PRO A 336 -0.54 -32.68 8.31
C PRO A 336 -1.20 -33.81 7.51
N ILE A 337 -0.93 -33.92 6.20
CA ILE A 337 -1.56 -34.88 5.27
C ILE A 337 -0.49 -35.44 4.33
N GLU A 338 -0.44 -36.76 4.13
CA GLU A 338 0.55 -37.40 3.25
C GLU A 338 0.14 -37.33 1.76
N GLU A 339 1.11 -37.49 0.86
CA GLU A 339 0.86 -37.46 -0.60
C GLU A 339 -0.11 -38.57 -1.05
N SER A 340 -0.30 -39.63 -0.25
CA SER A 340 -1.14 -40.79 -0.60
C SER A 340 -2.64 -40.59 -0.34
N ASP A 341 -3.05 -39.51 0.33
CA ASP A 341 -4.44 -39.38 0.78
C ASP A 341 -5.40 -38.98 -0.35
N GLU A 342 -6.46 -39.78 -0.55
CA GLU A 342 -7.48 -39.55 -1.59
C GLU A 342 -8.34 -38.30 -1.33
N THR A 343 -8.27 -37.72 -0.12
CA THR A 343 -9.04 -36.50 0.22
C THR A 343 -8.48 -35.23 -0.40
N ILE A 344 -7.28 -35.28 -0.99
CA ILE A 344 -6.64 -34.14 -1.66
C ILE A 344 -7.38 -33.86 -2.97
N THR A 345 -7.81 -32.62 -3.15
CA THR A 345 -8.55 -32.19 -4.36
C THR A 345 -7.62 -31.66 -5.44
N HIS A 346 -6.66 -30.81 -5.05
CA HIS A 346 -5.76 -30.10 -5.96
C HIS A 346 -4.30 -30.33 -5.56
N GLN A 347 -3.45 -30.62 -6.53
CA GLN A 347 -2.02 -30.78 -6.34
C GLN A 347 -1.28 -29.72 -7.16
N ILE A 348 -0.54 -28.84 -6.48
CA ILE A 348 0.20 -27.75 -7.11
C ILE A 348 1.60 -28.22 -7.49
N VAL A 349 1.92 -28.16 -8.78
CA VAL A 349 3.16 -28.66 -9.37
C VAL A 349 3.66 -27.68 -10.43
N ASP A 350 4.97 -27.43 -10.47
CA ASP A 350 5.64 -26.55 -11.44
C ASP A 350 6.51 -27.32 -12.46
N ARG A 351 6.35 -28.66 -12.53
CA ARG A 351 7.02 -29.52 -13.52
C ARG A 351 6.24 -29.56 -14.84
N PRO A 352 6.96 -29.69 -15.98
CA PRO A 352 6.32 -29.90 -17.27
C PRO A 352 5.58 -31.25 -17.37
N THR A 353 6.04 -32.27 -16.64
CA THR A 353 5.42 -33.59 -16.58
C THR A 353 5.50 -34.17 -15.17
N GLN A 354 4.40 -34.81 -14.74
CA GLN A 354 4.31 -35.54 -13.49
C GLN A 354 4.22 -37.04 -13.82
N GLY A 355 5.06 -37.86 -13.18
CA GLY A 355 5.13 -39.30 -13.43
C GLY A 355 3.97 -40.08 -12.80
N HIS A 356 3.66 -39.80 -11.53
CA HIS A 356 2.52 -40.39 -10.83
C HIS A 356 1.37 -39.39 -10.81
N LYS A 357 0.30 -39.70 -11.55
CA LYS A 357 -0.95 -38.92 -11.58
C LYS A 357 -2.05 -39.71 -10.91
N PHE A 358 -2.65 -39.14 -9.89
CA PHE A 358 -3.90 -39.64 -9.32
C PHE A 358 -5.07 -39.08 -10.12
N LEU A 359 -5.99 -39.94 -10.57
CA LEU A 359 -7.13 -39.52 -11.40
C LEU A 359 -8.16 -38.68 -10.61
N SER A 360 -8.17 -38.81 -9.28
CA SER A 360 -9.04 -38.04 -8.38
C SER A 360 -8.57 -36.61 -8.14
N ARG A 361 -7.39 -36.22 -8.66
CA ARG A 361 -6.73 -34.95 -8.35
C ARG A 361 -6.53 -34.07 -9.58
N ASP A 362 -6.77 -32.79 -9.38
CA ASP A 362 -6.44 -31.76 -10.38
C ASP A 362 -5.02 -31.25 -10.18
N TYR A 363 -4.19 -31.43 -11.22
CA TYR A 363 -2.81 -30.95 -11.23
C TYR A 363 -2.74 -29.57 -11.88
N VAL A 364 -2.43 -28.56 -11.07
CA VAL A 364 -2.43 -27.15 -11.49
C VAL A 364 -1.10 -26.46 -11.19
N GLN A 365 -0.78 -25.45 -11.99
CA GLN A 365 0.37 -24.58 -11.76
C GLN A 365 0.13 -23.61 -10.60
N PRO A 366 1.17 -23.17 -9.88
CA PRO A 366 1.04 -22.25 -8.75
C PRO A 366 0.40 -20.90 -9.12
N GLN A 367 0.48 -20.50 -10.39
CA GLN A 367 -0.15 -19.28 -10.88
C GLN A 367 -1.68 -19.27 -10.68
N TRP A 368 -2.32 -20.44 -10.76
CA TRP A 368 -3.77 -20.57 -10.59
C TRP A 368 -4.23 -20.04 -9.23
N VAL A 369 -3.48 -20.31 -8.15
CA VAL A 369 -3.80 -19.82 -6.80
C VAL A 369 -3.80 -18.31 -6.76
N TYR A 370 -2.74 -17.67 -7.26
CA TYR A 370 -2.61 -16.20 -7.23
C TYR A 370 -3.69 -15.52 -8.09
N ASP A 371 -3.99 -16.08 -9.27
CA ASP A 371 -5.03 -15.56 -10.15
C ASP A 371 -6.42 -15.73 -9.52
N CYS A 372 -6.72 -16.85 -8.87
CA CYS A 372 -7.98 -17.06 -8.12
C CYS A 372 -8.11 -16.07 -6.95
N CYS A 373 -7.03 -15.84 -6.21
CA CYS A 373 -7.01 -14.90 -5.09
C CYS A 373 -7.33 -13.47 -5.55
N ASN A 374 -6.74 -13.03 -6.66
CA ASN A 374 -6.98 -11.70 -7.21
C ASN A 374 -8.36 -11.55 -7.86
N ALA A 375 -8.83 -12.59 -8.54
CA ALA A 375 -10.13 -12.61 -9.19
C ALA A 375 -11.27 -12.78 -8.17
N ARG A 376 -10.97 -13.25 -6.94
CA ARG A 376 -11.93 -13.59 -5.87
C ARG A 376 -12.99 -14.60 -6.31
N ILE A 377 -12.64 -15.42 -7.31
CA ILE A 377 -13.46 -16.50 -7.86
C ILE A 377 -12.56 -17.70 -8.16
N LEU A 378 -13.13 -18.90 -8.10
CA LEU A 378 -12.45 -20.10 -8.55
C LEU A 378 -12.38 -20.08 -10.08
N LEU A 379 -11.17 -20.02 -10.62
CA LEU A 379 -10.95 -20.04 -12.06
C LEU A 379 -10.95 -21.48 -12.58
N PRO A 380 -11.42 -21.73 -13.82
CA PRO A 380 -11.31 -23.04 -14.45
C PRO A 380 -9.86 -23.54 -14.49
N THR A 381 -9.64 -24.80 -14.10
CA THR A 381 -8.31 -25.43 -13.98
C THR A 381 -7.69 -25.77 -15.34
N ASP A 382 -8.50 -25.94 -16.40
CA ASP A 382 -8.08 -26.31 -17.77
C ASP A 382 -6.95 -25.44 -18.35
N ALA A 383 -6.98 -24.13 -18.06
CA ALA A 383 -6.00 -23.19 -18.57
C ALA A 383 -4.63 -23.29 -17.85
N TYR A 384 -4.59 -23.94 -16.68
CA TYR A 384 -3.44 -24.01 -15.77
C TYR A 384 -2.89 -25.43 -15.60
N VAL A 385 -3.35 -26.38 -16.42
CA VAL A 385 -2.88 -27.77 -16.38
C VAL A 385 -1.38 -27.84 -16.73
N LEU A 386 -0.72 -28.85 -16.18
CA LEU A 386 0.70 -29.14 -16.44
C LEU A 386 1.01 -29.22 -17.94
N GLY A 387 2.11 -28.58 -18.35
CA GLY A 387 2.59 -28.57 -19.74
C GLY A 387 1.89 -27.58 -20.68
N ARG A 388 0.83 -26.89 -20.24
CA ARG A 388 0.23 -25.76 -20.97
C ARG A 388 0.90 -24.45 -20.56
N VAL A 389 1.00 -23.51 -21.51
CA VAL A 389 1.47 -22.15 -21.20
C VAL A 389 0.33 -21.41 -20.49
N PRO A 390 0.52 -20.97 -19.23
CA PRO A 390 -0.53 -20.32 -18.48
C PRO A 390 -0.88 -18.94 -19.08
N PRO A 391 -2.09 -18.41 -18.80
CA PRO A 391 -2.45 -17.04 -19.13
C PRO A 391 -1.46 -16.02 -18.53
N PRO A 392 -1.36 -14.79 -19.06
CA PRO A 392 -0.47 -13.78 -18.49
C PRO A 392 -0.96 -13.33 -17.11
N HIS A 393 -0.09 -13.42 -16.09
CA HIS A 393 -0.39 -12.92 -14.74
C HIS A 393 -0.57 -11.40 -14.76
N LEU A 394 -1.77 -10.93 -14.47
CA LEU A 394 -2.13 -9.51 -14.49
C LEU A 394 -1.83 -8.87 -13.12
N SER A 395 -1.29 -7.65 -13.14
CA SER A 395 -1.09 -6.90 -11.90
C SER A 395 -2.42 -6.36 -11.39
N PRO A 396 -2.84 -6.71 -10.16
CA PRO A 396 -4.10 -6.24 -9.60
C PRO A 396 -3.99 -4.81 -9.05
N PHE A 397 -2.82 -4.19 -9.14
CA PHE A 397 -2.54 -2.81 -8.72
C PHE A 397 -2.70 -1.78 -9.85
N VAL A 398 -2.87 -2.25 -11.09
CA VAL A 398 -3.04 -1.39 -12.25
C VAL A 398 -4.52 -1.32 -12.61
N ASP A 399 -5.10 -0.12 -12.55
CA ASP A 399 -6.46 0.13 -12.99
C ASP A 399 -6.50 0.18 -14.52
N ASN A 400 -6.69 -1.00 -15.13
CA ASN A 400 -6.71 -1.17 -16.59
C ASN A 400 -7.75 -0.28 -17.31
N GLU A 401 -8.80 0.15 -16.59
CA GLU A 401 -9.82 1.08 -17.10
C GLU A 401 -9.27 2.52 -17.24
N ALA A 402 -8.49 2.98 -16.26
CA ALA A 402 -7.87 4.30 -16.28
C ALA A 402 -6.69 4.39 -17.28
N GLU A 403 -6.06 3.25 -17.58
CA GLU A 403 -4.98 3.16 -18.58
C GLU A 403 -5.50 3.03 -20.03
N GLY A 404 -6.78 2.73 -20.23
CA GLY A 404 -7.41 2.68 -21.56
C GLY A 404 -7.03 1.45 -22.40
N TYR A 405 -6.42 0.43 -21.80
CA TYR A 405 -6.14 -0.85 -22.43
C TYR A 405 -6.34 -1.98 -21.41
N ILE A 406 -7.39 -2.77 -21.59
CA ILE A 406 -7.62 -3.99 -20.80
C ILE A 406 -7.03 -5.16 -21.60
N PRO A 407 -6.03 -5.88 -21.07
CA PRO A 407 -5.57 -7.11 -21.71
C PRO A 407 -6.71 -8.12 -21.83
N GLU A 408 -6.73 -8.90 -22.91
CA GLU A 408 -7.80 -9.86 -23.25
C GLU A 408 -8.13 -10.84 -22.10
N TYR A 409 -7.11 -11.29 -21.36
CA TYR A 409 -7.31 -12.14 -20.19
C TYR A 409 -8.04 -11.42 -19.04
N GLY A 410 -7.85 -10.10 -18.89
CA GLY A 410 -8.59 -9.28 -17.94
C GLY A 410 -10.07 -9.10 -18.31
N GLU A 411 -10.39 -9.07 -19.61
CA GLU A 411 -11.79 -9.11 -20.07
C GLU A 411 -12.43 -10.47 -19.77
N THR A 412 -11.70 -11.57 -19.98
CA THR A 412 -12.16 -12.92 -19.64
C THR A 412 -12.44 -13.05 -18.14
N ILE A 413 -11.54 -12.56 -17.27
CA ILE A 413 -11.78 -12.54 -15.81
C ILE A 413 -13.02 -11.73 -15.48
N LYS A 414 -13.20 -10.53 -16.05
CA LYS A 414 -14.41 -9.73 -15.82
C LYS A 414 -15.68 -10.44 -16.27
N ARG A 415 -15.65 -11.16 -17.40
CA ARG A 415 -16.77 -11.97 -17.86
C ARG A 415 -17.06 -13.14 -16.92
N LEU A 416 -16.03 -13.81 -16.41
CA LEU A 416 -16.17 -14.89 -15.43
C LEU A 416 -16.68 -14.38 -14.09
N GLN A 417 -16.22 -13.23 -13.63
CA GLN A 417 -16.75 -12.55 -12.44
C GLN A 417 -18.21 -12.16 -12.63
N ALA A 418 -18.58 -11.63 -13.79
CA ALA A 418 -19.97 -11.31 -14.13
C ALA A 418 -20.85 -12.57 -14.24
N ALA A 419 -20.30 -13.68 -14.75
CA ALA A 419 -21.01 -14.97 -14.82
C ALA A 419 -21.21 -15.59 -13.44
N SER A 420 -20.19 -15.55 -12.59
CA SER A 420 -20.25 -15.98 -11.19
C SER A 420 -21.23 -15.13 -10.37
N ALA A 421 -21.20 -13.80 -10.54
CA ALA A 421 -22.16 -12.90 -9.92
C ALA A 421 -23.61 -13.15 -10.39
N LYS A 422 -23.80 -13.58 -11.65
CA LYS A 422 -25.11 -13.98 -12.17
C LYS A 422 -25.59 -15.33 -11.65
N HIS A 423 -24.69 -16.26 -11.33
CA HIS A 423 -25.05 -17.57 -10.74
C HIS A 423 -25.51 -17.46 -9.26
N VAL A 424 -25.34 -16.29 -8.63
CA VAL A 424 -25.87 -15.96 -7.30
C VAL A 424 -27.30 -15.40 -7.38
N LEU A 425 -27.87 -15.22 -8.57
CA LEU A 425 -29.31 -14.96 -8.73
C LEU A 425 -30.06 -16.31 -8.66
N PRO A 426 -31.07 -16.47 -7.78
CA PRO A 426 -31.87 -17.68 -7.73
C PRO A 426 -32.55 -17.91 -9.09
N LEU A 427 -32.32 -19.07 -9.72
CA LEU A 427 -33.14 -19.48 -10.85
C LEU A 427 -34.57 -19.74 -10.35
N PRO A 428 -35.61 -19.25 -11.05
CA PRO A 428 -37.00 -19.56 -10.73
C PRO A 428 -37.32 -20.97 -11.26
N GLY A 429 -37.52 -21.93 -10.36
CA GLY A 429 -38.04 -23.25 -10.71
C GLY A 429 -37.38 -24.42 -9.99
N ALA A 430 -37.61 -24.53 -8.67
CA ALA A 430 -37.55 -25.78 -7.92
C ALA A 430 -38.46 -25.64 -6.68
N GLU A 431 -39.69 -26.12 -6.80
CA GLU A 431 -40.59 -26.47 -5.69
C GLU A 431 -40.02 -27.77 -5.06
N GLU A 432 -40.00 -28.09 -3.77
CA GLU A 432 -40.63 -27.67 -2.50
C GLU A 432 -39.54 -27.83 -1.39
N GLU A 433 -39.48 -27.08 -0.29
CA GLU A 433 -40.34 -27.15 0.90
C GLU A 433 -40.35 -25.81 1.65
N MET A 434 -41.50 -25.51 2.25
CA MET A 434 -41.88 -24.24 2.88
C MET A 434 -41.14 -23.97 4.20
N ASP A 435 -40.67 -22.73 4.37
CA ASP A 435 -41.02 -21.87 5.50
C ASP A 435 -40.46 -20.44 5.31
N ASP A 436 -41.28 -19.45 5.67
CA ASP A 436 -40.97 -18.00 5.84
C ASP A 436 -41.11 -17.05 4.62
N VAL A 437 -42.34 -16.88 4.14
CA VAL A 437 -42.71 -16.04 2.98
C VAL A 437 -42.81 -14.52 3.28
N ASN A 438 -42.93 -14.08 4.53
CA ASN A 438 -43.28 -12.68 4.81
C ASN A 438 -42.11 -11.68 4.95
N LYS A 439 -40.85 -12.12 4.96
CA LYS A 439 -39.69 -11.21 5.17
C LYS A 439 -38.95 -10.81 3.88
N SER A 440 -39.19 -11.55 2.79
CA SER A 440 -38.52 -11.35 1.49
C SER A 440 -39.20 -10.28 0.63
N GLU A 441 -40.52 -10.15 0.73
CA GLU A 441 -41.29 -9.19 -0.08
C GLU A 441 -41.07 -7.73 0.35
N GLU A 442 -40.94 -7.46 1.65
CA GLU A 442 -40.64 -6.12 2.16
C GLU A 442 -39.23 -5.65 1.77
N ALA A 443 -38.22 -6.53 1.84
CA ALA A 443 -36.85 -6.20 1.42
C ALA A 443 -36.73 -5.98 -0.10
N ALA A 444 -37.51 -6.72 -0.91
CA ALA A 444 -37.60 -6.52 -2.35
C ALA A 444 -38.36 -5.24 -2.72
N ALA A 445 -39.38 -4.86 -1.94
CA ALA A 445 -40.11 -3.60 -2.11
C ALA A 445 -39.23 -2.39 -1.78
N ILE A 446 -38.45 -2.45 -0.70
CA ILE A 446 -37.52 -1.38 -0.30
C ILE A 446 -36.43 -1.16 -1.37
N ARG A 447 -35.83 -2.24 -1.90
CA ARG A 447 -34.83 -2.13 -2.99
C ARG A 447 -35.41 -1.57 -4.29
N ARG A 448 -36.67 -1.90 -4.62
CA ARG A 448 -37.35 -1.31 -5.80
C ARG A 448 -37.69 0.16 -5.57
N SER A 449 -38.12 0.56 -4.37
CA SER A 449 -38.38 1.97 -4.06
C SER A 449 -37.09 2.79 -4.07
N GLU A 450 -36.00 2.27 -3.53
CA GLU A 450 -34.69 2.94 -3.53
C GLU A 450 -34.15 3.08 -4.97
N ALA A 451 -34.26 2.05 -5.81
CA ALA A 451 -33.86 2.12 -7.21
C ALA A 451 -34.71 3.12 -8.04
N ALA A 452 -36.02 3.20 -7.76
CA ALA A 452 -36.90 4.17 -8.40
C ALA A 452 -36.60 5.60 -7.97
N GLU A 453 -36.26 5.83 -6.71
CA GLU A 453 -35.90 7.15 -6.18
C GLU A 453 -34.54 7.63 -6.71
N ILE A 454 -33.57 6.72 -6.88
CA ILE A 454 -32.27 7.01 -7.51
C ILE A 454 -32.46 7.38 -8.99
N ALA A 455 -33.27 6.61 -9.73
CA ALA A 455 -33.57 6.92 -11.13
C ALA A 455 -34.31 8.26 -11.28
N ALA A 456 -35.23 8.60 -10.36
CA ALA A 456 -35.90 9.90 -10.34
C ALA A 456 -34.94 11.06 -10.04
N LYS A 457 -33.99 10.88 -9.12
CA LYS A 457 -32.94 11.86 -8.83
C LYS A 457 -31.98 12.05 -10.00
N GLU A 458 -31.63 10.97 -10.72
CA GLU A 458 -30.81 11.05 -11.94
C GLU A 458 -31.55 11.81 -13.07
N GLN A 459 -32.85 11.57 -13.25
CA GLN A 459 -33.65 12.31 -14.22
C GLN A 459 -33.78 13.80 -13.83
N GLN A 460 -33.98 14.11 -12.56
CA GLN A 460 -33.98 15.48 -12.06
C GLN A 460 -32.62 16.15 -12.22
N ALA A 461 -31.52 15.45 -11.96
CA ALA A 461 -30.18 15.98 -12.17
C ALA A 461 -29.89 16.25 -13.65
N MET A 462 -30.32 15.37 -14.57
CA MET A 462 -30.21 15.59 -16.01
C MET A 462 -31.05 16.76 -16.50
N LEU A 463 -32.26 16.95 -15.94
CA LEU A 463 -33.09 18.12 -16.26
C LEU A 463 -32.45 19.41 -15.74
N LEU A 464 -31.93 19.40 -14.51
CA LEU A 464 -31.26 20.55 -13.91
C LEU A 464 -29.97 20.91 -14.66
N GLU A 465 -29.22 19.91 -15.11
CA GLU A 465 -28.02 20.09 -15.91
C GLU A 465 -28.37 20.69 -17.28
N LYS A 466 -29.44 20.21 -17.94
CA LYS A 466 -29.95 20.81 -19.18
C LYS A 466 -30.37 22.27 -18.96
N THR A 467 -31.15 22.57 -17.93
CA THR A 467 -31.56 23.96 -17.63
C THR A 467 -30.36 24.85 -17.35
N TYR A 468 -29.36 24.34 -16.62
CA TYR A 468 -28.13 25.08 -16.34
C TYR A 468 -27.30 25.31 -17.62
N THR A 469 -27.22 24.33 -18.52
CA THR A 469 -26.54 24.51 -19.81
C THR A 469 -27.26 25.52 -20.71
N GLU A 470 -28.58 25.54 -20.70
CA GLU A 470 -29.39 26.50 -21.45
C GLU A 470 -29.25 27.91 -20.87
N GLU A 471 -29.25 28.08 -19.55
CA GLU A 471 -29.01 29.36 -18.88
C GLU A 471 -27.60 29.90 -19.19
N LEU A 472 -26.57 29.05 -19.07
CA LEU A 472 -25.19 29.43 -19.39
C LEU A 472 -25.05 29.83 -20.86
N SER A 473 -25.76 29.16 -21.77
CA SER A 473 -25.77 29.52 -23.19
C SER A 473 -26.41 30.89 -23.45
N LYS A 474 -27.47 31.23 -22.70
CA LYS A 474 -28.16 32.54 -22.77
C LYS A 474 -27.35 33.67 -22.13
N GLU A 475 -26.60 33.36 -21.07
CA GLU A 475 -25.63 34.30 -20.46
C GLU A 475 -24.46 34.61 -21.41
N ILE A 476 -23.92 33.59 -22.09
CA ILE A 476 -22.87 33.77 -23.10
C ILE A 476 -23.40 34.56 -24.31
N ALA A 477 -24.68 34.40 -24.67
CA ALA A 477 -25.35 35.20 -25.70
C ALA A 477 -25.68 36.64 -25.26
N GLY A 478 -25.42 37.01 -24.00
CA GLY A 478 -25.49 38.38 -23.50
C GLY A 478 -26.91 38.93 -23.28
N VAL A 479 -27.92 38.06 -23.13
CA VAL A 479 -29.29 38.48 -22.85
C VAL A 479 -29.44 38.82 -21.36
N PRO A 480 -29.86 40.04 -20.97
CA PRO A 480 -30.00 40.40 -19.57
C PRO A 480 -31.17 39.65 -18.92
N TYR A 481 -30.96 39.18 -17.68
CA TYR A 481 -31.88 38.35 -16.87
C TYR A 481 -33.32 38.89 -16.73
N SER A 482 -33.55 40.18 -16.98
CA SER A 482 -34.87 40.80 -16.87
C SER A 482 -35.83 40.49 -18.02
N SER A 483 -35.36 40.04 -19.19
CA SER A 483 -36.22 39.77 -20.36
C SER A 483 -36.74 38.32 -20.45
N THR A 484 -36.44 37.47 -19.48
CA THR A 484 -36.79 36.04 -19.46
C THR A 484 -38.00 35.69 -18.59
N LEU A 485 -38.70 36.68 -18.02
CA LEU A 485 -39.87 36.47 -17.14
C LEU A 485 -41.23 36.65 -17.85
N GLU A 486 -41.25 36.83 -19.17
CA GLU A 486 -42.51 36.87 -19.94
C GLU A 486 -42.77 35.48 -20.55
N GLU A 487 -43.82 34.82 -20.06
CA GLU A 487 -44.26 33.47 -20.46
C GLU A 487 -44.63 33.39 -21.95
N PRO A 488 -44.34 32.28 -22.66
CA PRO A 488 -44.83 32.08 -24.01
C PRO A 488 -46.21 31.40 -24.02
N GLU A 489 -47.11 31.99 -24.82
CA GLU A 489 -48.43 31.47 -25.15
C GLU A 489 -48.39 30.14 -25.91
N GLU A 490 -49.34 29.27 -25.58
CA GLU A 490 -49.63 27.96 -26.18
C GLU A 490 -49.94 28.05 -27.69
N LYS A 491 -49.39 27.13 -28.48
CA LYS A 491 -49.95 26.71 -29.78
C LYS A 491 -49.81 25.21 -30.00
N ASP A 492 -50.92 24.51 -29.78
CA ASP A 492 -51.20 23.15 -30.24
C ASP A 492 -51.43 23.10 -31.76
N ALA A 493 -50.93 22.04 -32.42
CA ALA A 493 -51.70 21.17 -33.33
C ALA A 493 -50.84 20.02 -33.90
N MET A 494 -51.43 18.83 -33.89
CA MET A 494 -50.92 17.48 -34.18
C MET A 494 -50.83 17.07 -35.67
N SER A 495 -50.18 15.91 -35.88
CA SER A 495 -50.15 14.95 -37.02
C SER A 495 -49.23 15.32 -38.21
N ASP A 496 -48.43 14.43 -38.78
CA ASP A 496 -48.62 13.00 -39.01
C ASP A 496 -47.28 12.25 -39.21
N ASP A 497 -47.37 10.93 -39.11
CA ASP A 497 -46.47 9.80 -39.34
C ASP A 497 -45.20 9.96 -40.23
N ALA A 498 -44.05 9.44 -39.78
CA ALA A 498 -43.02 8.78 -40.61
C ALA A 498 -41.77 8.34 -39.80
N GLN A 499 -41.64 7.02 -39.65
CA GLN A 499 -40.40 6.22 -39.75
C GLN A 499 -39.09 6.67 -39.07
N GLU A 500 -38.66 5.79 -38.16
CA GLU A 500 -37.27 5.59 -37.74
C GLU A 500 -36.29 5.62 -38.92
N THR A 501 -35.56 6.73 -39.05
CA THR A 501 -34.24 6.73 -39.69
C THR A 501 -33.23 7.37 -38.74
N ARG A 502 -32.23 6.58 -38.37
CA ARG A 502 -31.05 6.99 -37.60
C ARG A 502 -30.43 8.23 -38.24
N PRO A 503 -30.10 9.32 -37.49
CA PRO A 503 -29.23 10.33 -38.05
C PRO A 503 -27.80 9.76 -38.12
N PRO A 504 -27.11 9.97 -39.26
CA PRO A 504 -25.79 9.44 -39.52
C PRO A 504 -24.74 10.21 -38.73
N THR A 505 -23.59 9.54 -38.54
CA THR A 505 -22.27 10.09 -38.28
C THR A 505 -22.12 11.55 -38.74
N MET A 506 -22.17 12.50 -37.81
CA MET A 506 -21.66 13.86 -38.02
C MET A 506 -20.21 13.87 -37.55
N THR A 507 -19.31 14.09 -38.50
CA THR A 507 -17.89 14.38 -38.29
C THR A 507 -17.71 15.57 -37.34
N PRO A 508 -16.75 15.52 -36.40
CA PRO A 508 -16.53 16.62 -35.46
C PRO A 508 -16.01 17.83 -36.24
N THR A 509 -16.76 18.91 -36.24
CA THR A 509 -16.36 20.18 -36.86
C THR A 509 -16.22 21.25 -35.79
N GLY A 510 -14.95 21.51 -35.41
CA GLY A 510 -14.40 22.83 -35.05
C GLY A 510 -14.80 23.51 -33.73
N ALA A 511 -16.05 23.41 -33.27
CA ALA A 511 -16.56 24.31 -32.23
C ALA A 511 -16.10 23.95 -30.79
N ASP A 512 -15.85 22.67 -30.51
CA ASP A 512 -15.41 22.21 -29.18
C ASP A 512 -13.92 22.48 -28.92
N ASP A 513 -13.12 22.56 -29.98
CA ASP A 513 -11.68 22.89 -29.88
C ASP A 513 -11.48 24.39 -29.60
N GLU A 514 -12.35 25.25 -30.13
CA GLU A 514 -12.28 26.71 -29.93
C GLU A 514 -12.63 27.11 -28.49
N THR A 515 -13.62 26.45 -27.88
CA THR A 515 -14.00 26.70 -26.47
C THR A 515 -12.96 26.16 -25.49
N ALA A 516 -12.38 24.99 -25.77
CA ALA A 516 -11.29 24.41 -24.98
C ALA A 516 -9.99 25.24 -25.08
N THR A 517 -9.68 25.78 -26.26
CA THR A 517 -8.52 26.67 -26.46
C THR A 517 -8.73 28.04 -25.81
N LEU A 518 -9.96 28.58 -25.82
CA LEU A 518 -10.33 29.80 -25.09
C LEU A 518 -10.15 29.61 -23.58
N ALA A 519 -10.65 28.50 -23.02
CA ALA A 519 -10.50 28.13 -21.61
C ALA A 519 -9.03 27.93 -21.22
N GLN A 520 -8.21 27.32 -22.10
CA GLN A 520 -6.77 27.16 -21.91
C GLN A 520 -6.01 28.49 -21.97
N MET A 521 -6.51 29.50 -22.69
CA MET A 521 -5.98 30.87 -22.71
C MET A 521 -6.31 31.66 -21.43
N MET A 522 -7.46 31.38 -20.80
CA MET A 522 -7.91 32.04 -19.56
C MET A 522 -7.26 31.49 -18.28
N MET A 523 -6.49 30.40 -18.37
CA MET A 523 -5.81 29.82 -17.21
C MET A 523 -4.54 30.58 -16.78
N PRO A 524 -4.29 30.73 -15.46
CA PRO A 524 -3.01 31.22 -14.94
C PRO A 524 -1.80 30.49 -15.54
N LYS A 525 -0.71 31.20 -15.85
CA LYS A 525 0.47 30.60 -16.54
C LYS A 525 1.06 29.34 -15.88
N LYS A 526 0.94 29.19 -14.55
CA LYS A 526 1.40 27.99 -13.83
C LYS A 526 0.46 26.80 -14.02
N THR A 527 -0.86 27.02 -14.02
CA THR A 527 -1.86 25.96 -14.23
C THR A 527 -1.91 25.56 -15.70
N LYS A 528 -1.76 26.50 -16.63
CA LYS A 528 -1.63 26.21 -18.06
C LYS A 528 -0.45 25.27 -18.38
N LYS A 529 0.74 25.55 -17.84
CA LYS A 529 1.91 24.66 -18.00
C LYS A 529 1.68 23.27 -17.42
N LEU A 530 0.97 23.18 -16.30
CA LEU A 530 0.65 21.91 -15.65
C LEU A 530 -0.37 21.11 -16.47
N TYR A 531 -1.37 21.79 -17.03
CA TYR A 531 -2.36 21.22 -17.94
C TYR A 531 -1.74 20.74 -19.26
N GLU A 532 -0.86 21.53 -19.87
CA GLU A 532 -0.09 21.14 -21.06
C GLU A 532 0.80 19.92 -20.79
N ALA A 533 1.46 19.88 -19.62
CA ALA A 533 2.24 18.72 -19.19
C ALA A 533 1.36 17.48 -18.98
N MET A 534 0.15 17.66 -18.44
CA MET A 534 -0.83 16.59 -18.26
C MET A 534 -1.34 16.06 -19.60
N GLN A 535 -1.70 16.94 -20.54
CA GLN A 535 -2.12 16.58 -21.90
C GLN A 535 -1.01 15.87 -22.68
N MET A 536 0.24 16.34 -22.59
CA MET A 536 1.39 15.64 -23.18
C MET A 536 1.58 14.25 -22.55
N GLY A 537 1.36 14.11 -21.23
CA GLY A 537 1.36 12.83 -20.55
C GLY A 537 0.29 11.87 -21.08
N LEU A 538 -0.95 12.37 -21.21
CA LEU A 538 -2.08 11.63 -21.78
C LEU A 538 -1.85 11.24 -23.25
N GLY A 539 -1.31 12.15 -24.07
CA GLY A 539 -0.97 11.87 -25.46
C GLY A 539 0.11 10.78 -25.60
N LYS A 540 1.16 10.82 -24.77
CA LYS A 540 2.17 9.76 -24.71
C LYS A 540 1.58 8.41 -24.30
N LYS A 541 0.66 8.40 -23.33
CA LYS A 541 -0.06 7.18 -22.93
C LYS A 541 -0.90 6.63 -24.08
N LYS A 542 -1.71 7.46 -24.75
CA LYS A 542 -2.52 7.06 -25.92
C LYS A 542 -1.66 6.49 -27.05
N ALA A 543 -0.56 7.15 -27.39
CA ALA A 543 0.38 6.66 -28.41
C ALA A 543 1.02 5.32 -28.02
N SER A 544 1.33 5.12 -26.73
CA SER A 544 1.85 3.84 -26.23
C SER A 544 0.82 2.72 -26.33
N VAL A 545 -0.44 2.99 -25.96
CA VAL A 545 -1.56 2.03 -26.11
C VAL A 545 -1.78 1.66 -27.58
N GLU A 546 -1.74 2.63 -28.49
CA GLU A 546 -1.92 2.38 -29.92
C GLU A 546 -0.76 1.54 -30.49
N LEU A 547 0.48 1.83 -30.08
CA LEU A 547 1.64 1.01 -30.42
C LEU A 547 1.49 -0.44 -29.92
N LEU A 548 0.95 -0.65 -28.71
CA LEU A 548 0.68 -1.98 -28.17
C LEU A 548 -0.39 -2.71 -28.98
N LYS A 549 -1.50 -2.04 -29.34
CA LYS A 549 -2.54 -2.60 -30.22
C LYS A 549 -1.96 -3.00 -31.57
N GLN A 550 -1.11 -2.18 -32.17
CA GLN A 550 -0.43 -2.50 -33.43
C GLN A 550 0.54 -3.69 -33.29
N ARG A 551 1.31 -3.75 -32.20
CA ARG A 551 2.20 -4.89 -31.91
C ARG A 551 1.42 -6.19 -31.72
N LYS A 552 0.26 -6.14 -31.06
CA LYS A 552 -0.66 -7.28 -30.88
C LYS A 552 -1.16 -7.77 -32.24
N LYS A 553 -1.73 -6.90 -33.08
CA LYS A 553 -2.18 -7.27 -34.43
C LYS A 553 -1.09 -7.99 -35.23
N LYS A 554 0.13 -7.45 -35.23
CA LYS A 554 1.30 -8.08 -35.89
C LYS A 554 1.69 -9.43 -35.28
N ALA A 555 1.50 -9.63 -33.98
CA ALA A 555 1.79 -10.88 -33.30
C ALA A 555 0.73 -11.95 -33.60
N ASP A 556 -0.54 -11.57 -33.64
CA ASP A 556 -1.66 -12.44 -33.97
C ASP A 556 -1.62 -12.86 -35.44
N GLU A 557 -1.30 -11.94 -36.35
CA GLU A 557 -1.01 -12.23 -37.78
C GLU A 557 0.15 -13.21 -37.96
N LYS A 558 1.21 -13.08 -37.14
CA LYS A 558 2.33 -14.03 -37.16
C LYS A 558 1.94 -15.41 -36.60
N LYS A 559 1.08 -15.48 -35.58
CA LYS A 559 0.59 -16.74 -35.02
C LYS A 559 -0.34 -17.46 -35.99
N SER A 560 -1.28 -16.75 -36.63
CA SER A 560 -2.18 -17.33 -37.64
C SER A 560 -1.40 -17.81 -38.87
N ALA A 561 -0.42 -17.04 -39.36
CA ALA A 561 0.44 -17.44 -40.46
C ALA A 561 1.32 -18.67 -40.12
N LYS A 562 1.69 -18.86 -38.84
CA LYS A 562 2.47 -20.02 -38.39
C LYS A 562 1.59 -21.27 -38.20
N SER A 563 0.33 -21.09 -37.78
CA SER A 563 -0.68 -22.16 -37.69
C SER A 563 -1.22 -22.62 -39.04
N GLN A 564 -1.11 -21.81 -40.09
CA GLN A 564 -1.47 -22.20 -41.47
C GLN A 564 -0.31 -22.87 -42.23
N ARG A 565 0.91 -22.82 -41.68
CA ARG A 565 2.13 -23.41 -42.27
C ARG A 565 2.61 -24.68 -41.59
N ALA A 566 2.06 -25.00 -40.42
CA ALA A 566 2.20 -26.29 -39.75
C ALA A 566 0.95 -27.11 -40.06
#